data_AF-A0A7X6DQ51-F1
#
_entry.id   AF-A0A7X6DQ51-F1
#
_cell.length_a   1.000
_cell.length_b   1.000
_cell.length_c   1.000
_cell.angle_alpha   90.00
_cell.angle_beta   90.00
_cell.angle_gamma   90.00
#
_symmetry.space_group_name_H-M   'P 1'
#
loop_
_entity.id
_entity.type
_entity.pdbx_description
1 polymer ?
#
loop_
_entity_poly.entity_id
_entity_poly.type
_entity_poly.pdbx_seq_one_letter_code
_entity_poly.pdbx_strand_id
1 'polypeptide(L)'
;MEKKRFPQYLSAPFQVLWFESDDLVIALIFYVLALLYGGVFWLLIAGGPYAYSSVKKRYPRGFLKHSLYFMGLVRMRGYPDFFETEFYE
;
A
#
# COMPACT_ATOMS: atom_id res chain seq x y z
N MET A 1 -19.91 15.80 13.46
CA MET A 1 -19.00 16.28 12.40
C MET A 1 -18.95 15.23 11.30
N GLU A 2 -19.50 15.55 10.13
CA GLU A 2 -19.46 14.69 8.96
C GLU A 2 -18.01 14.51 8.50
N LYS A 3 -17.46 13.29 8.59
CA LYS A 3 -16.09 12.99 8.14
C LYS A 3 -16.08 13.03 6.61
N LYS A 4 -15.79 14.21 6.03
CA LYS A 4 -15.47 14.33 4.60
C LYS A 4 -14.29 13.40 4.29
N ARG A 5 -14.50 12.49 3.33
CA ARG A 5 -13.45 11.58 2.84
C ARG A 5 -12.45 12.41 2.04
N PHE A 6 -11.37 12.83 2.70
CA PHE A 6 -10.29 13.55 2.06
C PHE A 6 -9.27 12.53 1.51
N PRO A 7 -8.80 12.67 0.25
CA PRO A 7 -7.84 11.73 -0.34
C PRO A 7 -6.53 11.73 0.45
N GLN A 8 -5.92 10.56 0.63
CA GLN A 8 -4.70 10.44 1.42
C GLN A 8 -3.51 11.10 0.71
N TYR A 9 -3.52 11.14 -0.62
CA TYR A 9 -2.49 11.80 -1.44
C TYR A 9 -3.07 13.02 -2.17
N LEU A 10 -2.56 14.21 -1.85
CA LEU A 10 -3.00 15.48 -2.45
C LEU A 10 -2.57 15.63 -3.93
N SER A 11 -1.47 14.97 -4.31
CA SER A 11 -0.82 15.11 -5.62
C SER A 11 -0.91 13.85 -6.48
N ALA A 12 -1.62 12.80 -6.04
CA ALA A 12 -1.68 11.55 -6.79
C ALA A 12 -2.74 11.63 -7.90
N PRO A 13 -2.35 11.50 -9.18
CA PRO A 13 -3.28 11.65 -10.31
C PRO A 13 -4.12 10.40 -10.61
N PHE A 14 -3.96 9.29 -9.87
CA PHE A 14 -4.58 8.00 -10.20
C PHE A 14 -5.41 7.46 -9.02
N GLN A 15 -6.65 7.95 -8.89
CA GLN A 15 -7.69 7.31 -8.11
C GLN A 15 -8.66 6.64 -9.08
N VAL A 16 -8.70 5.31 -9.10
CA VAL A 16 -9.59 4.54 -9.98
C VAL A 16 -10.69 3.93 -9.11
N LEU A 17 -11.95 4.25 -9.40
CA LEU A 17 -13.12 3.66 -8.70
C LEU A 17 -13.03 3.75 -7.17
N TRP A 18 -12.69 4.92 -6.62
CA TRP A 18 -12.44 5.15 -5.17
C TRP A 18 -11.21 4.46 -4.55
N PHE A 19 -10.45 3.69 -5.33
CA PHE A 19 -9.21 3.06 -4.91
C PHE A 19 -7.99 3.88 -5.31
N GLU A 20 -7.04 3.99 -4.40
CA GLU A 20 -5.74 4.58 -4.67
C GLU A 20 -4.81 3.55 -5.32
N SER A 21 -3.70 3.98 -5.93
CA SER A 21 -2.73 3.10 -6.60
C SER A 21 -2.24 1.96 -5.72
N ASP A 22 -2.01 2.18 -4.42
CA ASP A 22 -1.62 1.11 -3.49
C ASP A 22 -2.70 0.02 -3.35
N ASP A 23 -3.97 0.43 -3.33
CA ASP A 23 -5.10 -0.51 -3.21
C ASP A 23 -5.21 -1.37 -4.48
N LEU A 24 -4.89 -0.80 -5.65
CA LEU A 24 -4.83 -1.53 -6.92
C LEU A 24 -3.66 -2.52 -6.96
N VAL A 25 -2.50 -2.17 -6.40
CA VAL A 25 -1.37 -3.10 -6.25
C VAL A 25 -1.77 -4.29 -5.37
N ILE A 26 -2.45 -4.04 -4.26
CA ILE A 26 -2.99 -5.09 -3.38
C ILE A 26 -4.00 -5.97 -4.13
N ALA A 27 -4.89 -5.36 -4.92
CA ALA A 27 -5.85 -6.09 -5.76
C ALA A 27 -5.14 -6.98 -6.79
N LEU A 28 -4.08 -6.48 -7.42
CA LEU A 28 -3.26 -7.24 -8.38
C LEU A 28 -2.56 -8.43 -7.71
N ILE A 29 -2.02 -8.26 -6.50
CA ILE A 29 -1.42 -9.36 -5.73
C ILE A 29 -2.47 -10.45 -5.43
N PHE A 30 -3.66 -10.07 -4.97
CA PHE A 30 -4.74 -11.04 -4.74
C PHE A 30 -5.23 -11.69 -6.03
N TYR A 31 -5.23 -10.97 -7.15
CA TYR A 31 -5.55 -11.53 -8.46
C TYR A 31 -4.55 -12.61 -8.87
N VAL A 32 -3.24 -12.37 -8.71
CA VAL A 32 -2.21 -13.38 -8.98
C VAL A 32 -2.39 -14.61 -8.07
N LEU A 33 -2.66 -14.41 -6.78
CA LEU A 33 -2.93 -15.52 -5.85
C LEU A 33 -4.19 -16.30 -6.24
N ALA A 34 -5.24 -15.63 -6.70
CA ALA A 34 -6.45 -16.28 -7.17
C ALA A 34 -6.22 -17.09 -8.46
N LEU A 35 -5.36 -16.63 -9.35
CA LEU A 35 -4.96 -17.40 -10.54
C LEU A 35 -4.15 -18.66 -10.17
N LEU A 36 -3.29 -18.58 -9.16
CA LEU A 36 -2.45 -19.70 -8.72
C LEU A 36 -3.24 -20.77 -7.96
N TYR A 37 -4.10 -20.37 -7.02
CA TYR A 37 -4.76 -21.29 -6.10
C TYR A 37 -6.25 -21.53 -6.41
N GLY A 38 -6.88 -20.63 -7.18
CA GLY A 38 -8.32 -20.72 -7.50
C GLY A 38 -9.24 -20.64 -6.28
N GLY A 39 -10.52 -20.94 -6.49
CA GLY A 39 -11.50 -21.13 -5.41
C GLY A 39 -11.77 -19.89 -4.54
N VAL A 40 -11.60 -20.03 -3.23
CA VAL A 40 -11.93 -18.99 -2.22
C VAL A 40 -11.11 -17.71 -2.41
N PHE A 41 -9.93 -17.80 -3.05
CA PHE A 41 -9.07 -16.65 -3.31
C PHE A 41 -9.71 -15.63 -4.27
N TRP A 42 -10.72 -16.00 -5.06
CA TRP A 42 -11.50 -15.05 -5.86
C TRP A 42 -12.27 -14.05 -4.98
N LEU A 43 -12.71 -14.44 -3.78
CA LEU A 43 -13.37 -13.54 -2.84
C LEU A 43 -12.39 -12.49 -2.28
N LEU A 44 -11.11 -12.81 -2.20
CA LEU A 44 -10.08 -11.88 -1.74
C LEU A 44 -9.82 -10.74 -2.72
N ILE A 45 -10.12 -10.91 -4.01
CA ILE A 45 -10.00 -9.82 -4.99
C ILE A 45 -10.96 -8.68 -4.66
N ALA A 46 -12.18 -9.00 -4.21
CA ALA A 46 -13.16 -7.98 -3.83
C ALA A 46 -12.99 -7.53 -2.37
N GLY A 47 -12.85 -8.49 -1.45
CA GLY A 47 -12.79 -8.20 -0.01
C GLY A 47 -11.43 -7.63 0.44
N GLY A 48 -10.34 -8.06 -0.18
CA GLY A 48 -8.98 -7.70 0.19
C GLY A 48 -8.67 -6.22 0.03
N PRO A 49 -8.87 -5.61 -1.15
CA PRO A 49 -8.66 -4.18 -1.35
C PRO A 49 -9.57 -3.32 -0.46
N TYR A 50 -10.80 -3.76 -0.21
CA TYR A 50 -11.73 -3.05 0.66
C TYR A 50 -11.28 -3.05 2.13
N ALA A 51 -10.84 -4.22 2.62
CA ALA A 51 -10.27 -4.37 3.95
C ALA A 51 -8.97 -3.56 4.09
N TYR A 52 -8.09 -3.66 3.10
CA TYR A 52 -6.83 -2.93 3.07
C TYR A 52 -7.06 -1.40 3.06
N SER A 53 -7.95 -0.89 2.20
CA SER A 53 -8.29 0.54 2.16
C SER A 53 -8.89 1.03 3.49
N SER A 54 -9.67 0.20 4.16
CA SER A 54 -10.24 0.52 5.48
C SER A 54 -9.18 0.59 6.58
N VAL A 55 -8.21 -0.34 6.56
CA VAL A 55 -7.08 -0.34 7.51
C VAL A 55 -6.12 0.80 7.20
N LYS A 56 -5.78 1.04 5.92
CA LYS A 56 -4.90 2.10 5.44
C LYS A 56 -5.35 3.48 5.91
N LYS A 57 -6.66 3.74 5.90
CA LYS A 57 -7.26 5.01 6.41
C LYS A 57 -6.96 5.27 7.89
N ARG A 58 -6.57 4.26 8.66
CA ARG A 58 -6.21 4.39 10.08
C ARG A 58 -4.73 4.71 10.29
N TYR A 59 -3.89 4.52 9.26
CA TYR A 59 -2.46 4.73 9.33
C TYR A 59 -2.02 6.03 8.63
N PRO A 60 -0.93 6.67 9.10
CA PRO A 60 -0.39 7.87 8.46
C PRO A 60 0.11 7.58 7.03
N ARG A 61 0.21 8.66 6.25
CA ARG A 61 0.70 8.64 4.85
C ARG A 61 2.01 7.88 4.71
N GLY A 62 2.13 7.08 3.66
CA GLY A 62 3.36 6.37 3.35
C GLY A 62 3.68 5.20 4.28
N PHE A 63 2.76 4.78 5.16
CA PHE A 63 2.97 3.65 6.08
C PHE A 63 3.54 2.43 5.37
N LEU A 64 2.97 2.03 4.23
CA LEU A 64 3.44 0.84 3.51
C LEU A 64 4.86 1.03 2.94
N LYS A 65 5.17 2.21 2.40
CA LYS A 65 6.51 2.55 1.91
C LYS A 65 7.53 2.57 3.06
N HIS A 66 7.16 3.10 4.22
CA HIS A 66 8.01 3.08 5.42
C HIS A 66 8.21 1.67 5.95
N SER A 67 7.15 0.85 6.02
CA SER A 67 7.27 -0.56 6.42
C SER A 67 8.20 -1.33 5.49
N LEU A 68 8.07 -1.13 4.17
CA LEU A 68 8.98 -1.75 3.19
C LEU A 68 10.43 -1.24 3.33
N TYR A 69 10.62 0.04 3.64
CA TYR A 69 11.95 0.60 3.91
C TYR A 69 12.57 0.02 5.19
N PHE A 70 11.81 -0.11 6.28
CA PHE A 70 12.26 -0.79 7.50
C PHE A 70 12.62 -2.26 7.26
N MET A 71 11.92 -2.92 6.33
CA MET A 71 12.22 -4.29 5.91
C MET A 71 13.41 -4.38 4.94
N GLY A 72 13.96 -3.25 4.46
CA GLY A 72 15.03 -3.23 3.43
C GLY A 72 14.56 -3.55 2.01
N LEU A 73 13.26 -3.63 1.78
CA LEU A 73 12.69 -3.98 0.47
C LEU A 73 12.61 -2.78 -0.48
N VAL A 74 12.62 -1.56 0.06
CA VAL A 74 12.53 -0.32 -0.73
C VAL A 74 13.55 0.68 -0.24
N ARG A 75 14.42 1.15 -1.14
CA ARG A 75 15.33 2.28 -0.87
C ARG A 75 14.65 3.61 -1.15
N MET A 76 14.75 4.56 -0.22
CA MET A 76 14.31 5.93 -0.45
C MET A 76 15.46 6.74 -1.01
N ARG A 77 15.27 7.34 -2.19
CA ARG A 77 16.33 8.11 -2.88
C ARG A 77 16.75 9.30 -2.00
N GLY A 78 18.04 9.38 -1.69
CA GLY A 78 18.60 10.44 -0.82
C GLY A 78 18.51 10.15 0.68
N TYR A 79 18.06 8.95 1.08
CA TYR A 79 18.12 8.48 2.46
C TYR A 79 19.09 7.30 2.57
N PRO A 80 19.80 7.17 3.70
CA PRO A 80 20.59 5.97 3.99
C PRO A 80 19.69 4.73 3.99
N ASP A 81 20.25 3.53 3.84
CA ASP A 81 19.46 2.31 4.06
C ASP A 81 19.17 2.15 5.57
N PHE A 82 18.11 1.44 5.94
CA PHE A 82 17.78 1.26 7.36
C PHE A 82 18.88 0.50 8.12
N PHE A 83 19.65 -0.33 7.41
CA PHE A 83 20.72 -1.17 7.97
C PHE A 83 22.11 -0.51 7.92
N GLU A 84 22.24 0.68 7.34
CA GLU A 84 23.52 1.39 7.34
C GLU A 84 23.82 1.86 8.76
N THR A 85 24.91 1.33 9.32
CA THR A 85 25.36 1.63 10.68
C THR A 85 26.60 2.52 10.70
N GLU A 86 27.27 2.67 9.56
CA GLU A 86 28.45 3.50 9.42
C GLU A 86 28.15 4.74 8.57
N PHE A 87 28.49 5.90 9.11
CA PHE A 87 28.45 7.18 8.42
C PHE A 87 29.88 7.61 8.13
N TYR A 88 30.20 7.80 6.85
CA TYR A 88 31.47 8.38 6.41
C TYR A 88 31.19 9.84 6.02
N GLU A 89 31.82 10.77 6.75
CA GLU A 89 31.79 12.22 6.49
C GLU A 89 32.91 12.67 5.54
#